data_AF-A0A016TXW3-F1
#
_entry.id   AF-A0A016TXW3-F1
#
_cell.length_a   1.000
_cell.length_b   1.000
_cell.length_c   1.000
_cell.angle_alpha   90.00
_cell.angle_beta   90.00
_cell.angle_gamma   90.00
#
_symmetry.space_group_name_H-M   'P 1'
#
loop_
_entity.id
_entity.type
_entity.pdbx_description
1 polymer ?
#
loop_
_entity_poly.entity_id
_entity_poly.type
_entity_poly.pdbx_seq_one_letter_code
_entity_poly.pdbx_strand_id
1 'polypeptide(L)'
;MVGCFLMTLNRFMAVCFPSNYNMFWSPRVLGIVLFVAISISYVVHTDLFLNGFIYENRNGKWILLRRQRPLSEIRIMTAVVVILYEILGIILISITLYGIKKMAPTMRKFRKEVGLVIVMAIDCVLGLSECIYEASFLFGFNGSSNLLLKFIEQNYSLLFFLIVAMNSYSIMFLSSDLRQEALPLFGKDSATGRATVLTEPPSVIVAPSQRFCHGFLYLIAVYTRVNEPEARLRFRRSYGSLSSKYNFTVLFPLGTADEKTNDAILRESYQFGDILQTNFTDSFHNLTLKSYSFSNFVRKNCTSVRAVLKLDDDVEWNARKVFAEMATIDVKGKRLYCECVPCGIPERTCGRKYFVSWAQWPHQSFPPYCVSATYFGSPSTFVALHDATSTVRHIWLDDVFSTGVVGSAAGLSYKRLNFKNKYSYREFIKGTTFTYGVKKNTQYNRTFLFNSINGNATTIVT
;
A
#
# COMPACT_ATOMS: atom_id res chain seq x y z
N MET A 1 23.99 -17.94 -10.65
CA MET A 1 23.52 -18.04 -9.25
C MET A 1 23.22 -16.70 -8.59
N VAL A 2 24.17 -15.76 -8.46
CA VAL A 2 23.90 -14.45 -7.80
C VAL A 2 22.76 -13.68 -8.47
N GLY A 3 22.66 -13.73 -9.81
CA GLY A 3 21.57 -13.08 -10.56
C GLY A 3 20.18 -13.57 -10.16
N CYS A 4 20.01 -14.87 -9.91
CA CYS A 4 18.74 -15.47 -9.54
C CYS A 4 18.30 -15.12 -8.11
N PHE A 5 19.24 -15.13 -7.16
CA PHE A 5 19.00 -14.62 -5.81
C PHE A 5 18.58 -13.14 -5.86
N LEU A 6 19.27 -12.33 -6.65
CA LEU A 6 18.93 -10.91 -6.82
C LEU A 6 17.54 -10.72 -7.43
N MET A 7 17.13 -11.54 -8.40
CA MET A 7 15.75 -11.52 -8.91
C MET A 7 14.73 -11.85 -7.83
N THR A 8 15.01 -12.87 -7.02
CA THR A 8 14.12 -13.26 -5.92
C THR A 8 13.99 -12.17 -4.87
N LEU A 9 15.11 -11.58 -4.49
CA LEU A 9 15.17 -10.44 -3.57
C LEU A 9 14.49 -9.20 -4.15
N ASN A 10 14.65 -8.95 -5.45
CA ASN A 10 14.02 -7.83 -6.15
C ASN A 10 12.50 -7.92 -6.04
N ARG A 11 11.92 -9.07 -6.40
CA ARG A 11 10.47 -9.29 -6.37
C ARG A 11 9.92 -9.23 -4.95
N PHE A 12 10.61 -9.84 -4.00
CA PHE A 12 10.27 -9.70 -2.58
C PHE A 12 10.25 -8.23 -2.14
N MET A 13 11.27 -7.44 -2.48
CA MET A 13 11.34 -6.03 -2.13
C MET A 13 10.26 -5.20 -2.84
N ALA A 14 9.93 -5.51 -4.10
CA ALA A 14 8.87 -4.83 -4.85
C ALA A 14 7.50 -5.04 -4.18
N VAL A 15 7.21 -6.26 -3.73
CA VAL A 15 5.93 -6.62 -3.11
C VAL A 15 5.86 -6.19 -1.64
N CYS A 16 6.93 -6.40 -0.87
CA CYS A 16 6.93 -6.20 0.58
C CYS A 16 7.49 -4.85 1.05
N PHE A 17 8.34 -4.20 0.25
CA PHE A 17 9.01 -2.95 0.64
C PHE A 17 9.03 -1.91 -0.50
N PRO A 18 7.88 -1.56 -1.10
CA PRO A 18 7.81 -0.68 -2.27
C PRO A 18 8.40 0.72 -2.03
N SER A 19 8.34 1.23 -0.79
CA SER A 19 8.93 2.52 -0.41
C SER A 19 10.45 2.53 -0.36
N ASN A 20 11.08 1.38 -0.14
CA ASN A 20 12.54 1.24 -0.13
C ASN A 20 13.08 0.67 -1.45
N TYR A 21 12.19 0.13 -2.29
CA TYR A 21 12.54 -0.54 -3.54
C TYR A 21 13.42 0.35 -4.44
N ASN A 22 12.98 1.58 -4.71
CA ASN A 22 13.70 2.52 -5.58
C ASN A 22 15.09 2.91 -5.06
N MET A 23 15.31 2.83 -3.74
CA MET A 23 16.61 3.14 -3.13
C MET A 23 17.61 2.00 -3.36
N PHE A 24 17.20 0.77 -3.04
CA PHE A 24 18.05 -0.42 -3.18
C PHE A 24 18.27 -0.83 -4.64
N TRP A 25 17.25 -0.63 -5.48
CA TRP A 25 17.27 -0.99 -6.90
C TRP A 25 17.53 0.21 -7.80
N SER A 26 18.19 1.25 -7.29
CA SER A 26 18.64 2.37 -8.12
C SER A 26 19.70 1.91 -9.14
N PRO A 27 19.81 2.53 -10.32
CA PRO A 27 20.77 2.12 -11.35
C PRO A 27 22.23 2.08 -10.84
N ARG A 28 22.59 2.97 -9.92
CA ARG A 28 23.93 3.03 -9.32
C ARG A 28 24.20 1.83 -8.41
N VAL A 29 23.30 1.56 -7.46
CA VAL A 29 23.45 0.45 -6.52
C VAL A 29 23.39 -0.88 -7.25
N LEU A 30 22.47 -1.03 -8.21
CA LEU A 30 22.39 -2.23 -9.04
C LEU A 30 23.67 -2.44 -9.85
N GLY A 31 24.22 -1.38 -10.46
CA GLY A 31 25.48 -1.47 -11.20
C GLY A 31 26.64 -1.97 -10.33
N ILE A 32 26.74 -1.48 -9.09
CA ILE A 32 27.74 -1.94 -8.11
C ILE A 32 27.51 -3.42 -7.76
N VAL A 33 26.27 -3.80 -7.43
CA VAL A 33 25.93 -5.17 -7.05
C VAL A 33 26.22 -6.16 -8.19
N LEU A 34 25.88 -5.81 -9.43
CA LEU A 34 26.17 -6.65 -10.61
C LEU A 34 27.67 -6.74 -10.89
N PHE A 35 28.41 -5.63 -10.77
CA PHE A 35 29.85 -5.63 -10.95
C PHE A 35 30.55 -6.54 -9.93
N VAL A 36 30.17 -6.43 -8.65
CA VAL A 36 30.67 -7.31 -7.58
C VAL A 36 30.32 -8.76 -7.87
N ALA A 37 29.08 -9.05 -8.27
CA ALA A 37 28.64 -10.41 -8.60
C ALA A 37 29.45 -11.03 -9.75
N ILE A 38 29.69 -10.29 -10.83
CA ILE A 38 30.50 -10.74 -11.98
C ILE A 38 31.95 -10.96 -11.55
N SER A 39 32.52 -10.04 -10.78
CA SER A 39 33.90 -10.14 -10.30
C SER A 39 34.12 -11.37 -9.42
N ILE A 40 33.22 -11.62 -8.46
CA ILE A 40 33.25 -12.82 -7.62
C ILE A 40 33.12 -14.08 -8.48
N SER A 41 32.19 -14.09 -9.45
CA SER A 41 32.02 -15.23 -10.35
C SER A 41 33.30 -15.53 -11.13
N TYR A 42 33.99 -14.51 -11.64
CA TYR A 42 35.25 -14.68 -12.36
C TYR A 42 36.33 -15.28 -11.45
N VAL A 43 36.54 -14.69 -10.26
CA VAL A 43 37.56 -15.14 -9.30
C VAL A 43 37.34 -16.58 -8.84
N VAL A 44 36.09 -16.96 -8.53
CA VAL A 44 35.79 -18.33 -8.07
C VAL A 44 36.00 -19.37 -9.18
N HIS A 45 35.80 -18.99 -10.44
CA HIS A 45 35.88 -19.91 -11.57
C HIS A 45 37.23 -19.87 -12.30
N THR A 46 38.19 -19.01 -11.93
CA THR A 46 39.49 -18.96 -12.61
C THR A 46 40.20 -20.31 -12.59
N ASP A 47 40.15 -21.03 -11.46
CA ASP A 47 40.79 -22.33 -11.29
C ASP A 47 40.11 -23.45 -12.10
N LEU A 48 38.87 -23.27 -12.54
CA LEU A 48 38.19 -24.17 -13.48
C LEU A 48 38.74 -24.03 -14.90
N PHE A 49 39.18 -22.84 -15.29
CA PHE A 49 39.70 -22.54 -16.64
C PHE A 49 41.22 -22.69 -16.74
N LEU A 50 41.95 -22.40 -15.65
CA LEU A 50 43.41 -22.41 -15.62
C LEU A 50 44.01 -23.76 -15.23
N ASN A 51 43.20 -24.72 -14.74
CA ASN A 51 43.68 -26.08 -14.50
C ASN A 51 43.85 -26.87 -15.81
N GLY A 52 45.08 -27.26 -16.09
CA GLY A 52 45.42 -28.09 -17.24
C GLY A 52 44.78 -29.48 -17.17
N PHE A 53 44.48 -30.01 -18.36
CA PHE A 53 44.04 -31.39 -18.55
C PHE A 53 45.23 -32.30 -18.83
N ILE A 54 45.26 -33.48 -18.22
CA ILE A 54 46.26 -34.51 -18.49
C ILE A 54 45.67 -35.48 -19.52
N TYR A 55 46.32 -35.55 -20.68
CA TYR A 55 45.96 -36.46 -21.76
C TYR A 55 46.99 -37.58 -21.88
N GLU A 56 46.52 -38.78 -22.16
CA GLU A 56 47.35 -39.95 -22.47
C GLU A 56 47.00 -40.44 -23.89
N ASN A 57 48.02 -40.76 -24.68
CA ASN A 57 47.81 -41.32 -26.01
C ASN A 57 47.70 -42.84 -25.91
N ARG A 58 46.52 -43.39 -26.19
CA ARG A 58 46.30 -44.83 -26.33
C ARG A 58 45.85 -45.13 -27.75
N ASN A 59 46.61 -45.97 -28.45
CA ASN A 59 46.32 -46.45 -29.80
C ASN A 59 46.05 -45.32 -30.81
N GLY A 60 46.82 -44.23 -30.77
CA GLY A 60 46.69 -43.10 -31.69
C GLY A 60 45.53 -42.15 -31.37
N LYS A 61 44.84 -42.33 -30.24
CA LYS A 61 43.82 -41.38 -29.75
C LYS A 61 44.23 -40.80 -28.41
N TRP A 62 44.15 -39.47 -28.30
CA TRP A 62 44.31 -38.75 -27.04
C TRP A 62 43.08 -38.96 -26.16
N ILE A 63 43.26 -39.60 -25.01
CA ILE A 63 42.22 -39.84 -24.02
C ILE A 63 42.48 -38.91 -22.83
N LEU A 64 41.44 -38.20 -22.40
CA LEU A 64 41.49 -37.36 -21.21
C LEU A 64 41.48 -38.25 -19.95
N LEU A 65 42.53 -38.22 -19.14
CA LEU A 65 42.61 -39.02 -17.90
C LEU A 65 42.02 -38.27 -16.70
N ARG A 66 42.56 -37.08 -16.42
CA ARG A 66 42.20 -36.27 -15.23
C ARG A 66 42.63 -34.81 -15.40
N ARG A 67 42.13 -33.94 -14.53
CA ARG A 67 42.71 -32.60 -14.33
C ARG A 67 44.00 -32.69 -13.50
N GLN A 68 44.88 -31.70 -13.68
CA GLN A 68 46.14 -31.60 -12.91
C GLN A 68 45.90 -31.51 -11.40
N ARG A 69 44.98 -30.64 -10.95
CA ARG A 69 44.54 -30.55 -9.55
C ARG A 69 43.09 -31.04 -9.38
N PRO A 70 42.76 -31.74 -8.27
CA PRO A 70 41.37 -32.04 -7.93
C PRO A 70 40.62 -30.76 -7.56
N LEU A 71 39.37 -30.63 -8.02
CA LEU A 71 38.50 -29.45 -7.81
C LEU A 71 37.56 -29.61 -6.58
N SER A 72 37.90 -30.47 -5.62
CA SER A 72 37.02 -30.79 -4.49
C SER A 72 36.65 -29.55 -3.67
N GLU A 73 37.59 -28.65 -3.42
CA GLU A 73 37.38 -27.44 -2.62
C GLU A 73 36.39 -26.47 -3.28
N ILE A 74 36.55 -26.23 -4.58
CA ILE A 74 35.67 -25.33 -5.36
C ILE A 74 34.26 -25.91 -5.46
N ARG A 75 34.13 -27.23 -5.62
CA ARG A 75 32.83 -27.91 -5.64
C ARG A 75 32.11 -27.80 -4.30
N ILE A 76 32.81 -28.00 -3.18
CA ILE A 76 32.24 -27.84 -1.85
C ILE A 76 31.79 -26.38 -1.63
N MET A 77 32.66 -25.42 -1.94
CA MET A 77 32.33 -23.99 -1.81
C MET A 77 31.10 -23.63 -2.63
N THR A 78 31.05 -24.09 -3.88
CA THR A 78 29.93 -23.81 -4.80
C THR A 78 28.65 -24.43 -4.25
N ALA A 79 28.66 -25.72 -3.88
CA ALA A 79 27.51 -26.41 -3.31
C ALA A 79 26.95 -25.73 -2.05
N VAL A 80 27.82 -25.29 -1.12
CA VAL A 80 27.40 -24.57 0.09
C VAL A 80 26.71 -23.24 -0.27
N VAL A 81 27.29 -22.48 -1.20
CA VAL A 81 26.74 -21.20 -1.63
C VAL A 81 25.38 -21.38 -2.32
N VAL A 82 25.25 -22.40 -3.19
CA VAL A 82 23.97 -22.72 -3.86
C VAL A 82 22.91 -23.04 -2.81
N ILE A 83 23.20 -23.97 -1.89
CA ILE A 83 22.24 -24.39 -0.85
C ILE A 83 21.75 -23.20 -0.03
N LEU A 84 22.65 -22.30 0.38
CA LEU A 84 22.28 -21.11 1.13
C LEU A 84 21.35 -20.20 0.32
N TYR A 85 21.66 -19.95 -0.95
CA TYR A 85 20.80 -19.13 -1.80
C TYR A 85 19.45 -19.77 -2.08
N GLU A 86 19.38 -21.09 -2.26
CA GLU A 86 18.12 -21.79 -2.49
C GLU A 86 17.22 -21.77 -1.25
N ILE A 87 17.77 -22.01 -0.05
CA ILE A 87 17.01 -21.92 1.20
C ILE A 87 16.43 -20.51 1.38
N LEU A 88 17.27 -19.48 1.19
CA LEU A 88 16.82 -18.09 1.27
C LEU A 88 15.81 -17.78 0.17
N GLY A 89 16.00 -18.28 -1.04
CA GLY A 89 15.11 -18.12 -2.18
C GLY A 89 13.71 -18.66 -1.88
N ILE A 90 13.61 -19.90 -1.37
CA ILE A 90 12.34 -20.53 -0.97
C ILE A 90 11.61 -19.70 0.10
N ILE A 91 12.34 -19.21 1.11
CA ILE A 91 11.76 -18.35 2.16
C ILE A 91 11.18 -17.07 1.54
N LEU A 92 11.96 -16.39 0.70
CA LEU A 92 11.55 -15.13 0.06
C LEU A 92 10.36 -15.33 -0.89
N ILE A 93 10.37 -16.38 -1.72
CA ILE A 93 9.26 -16.76 -2.59
C ILE A 93 8.00 -17.02 -1.76
N SER A 94 8.11 -17.76 -0.66
CA SER A 94 6.98 -18.10 0.20
C SER A 94 6.33 -16.85 0.82
N ILE A 95 7.15 -15.92 1.32
CA ILE A 95 6.66 -14.64 1.87
C ILE A 95 6.02 -13.78 0.77
N THR A 96 6.63 -13.75 -0.42
CA THR A 96 6.11 -12.99 -1.57
C THR A 96 4.74 -13.52 -2.01
N LEU A 97 4.59 -14.84 -2.16
CA LEU A 97 3.31 -15.49 -2.47
C LEU A 97 2.23 -15.20 -1.43
N TYR A 98 2.60 -15.25 -0.14
CA TYR A 98 1.70 -14.88 0.95
C TYR A 98 1.26 -13.41 0.85
N GLY A 99 2.20 -12.50 0.59
CA GLY A 99 1.92 -11.08 0.36
C GLY A 99 0.96 -10.84 -0.80
N ILE A 100 1.23 -11.45 -1.97
CA ILE A 100 0.40 -11.33 -3.18
C ILE A 100 -1.01 -11.89 -2.93
N LYS A 101 -1.14 -13.08 -2.35
CA LYS A 101 -2.45 -13.72 -2.06
C LYS A 101 -3.32 -12.85 -1.15
N LYS A 102 -2.71 -12.16 -0.19
CA LYS A 102 -3.41 -11.28 0.76
C LYS A 102 -3.86 -9.96 0.13
N MET A 103 -3.20 -9.50 -0.94
CA MET A 103 -3.57 -8.32 -1.73
C MET A 103 -4.58 -8.61 -2.87
N ALA A 104 -4.99 -9.88 -3.04
CA ALA A 104 -5.69 -10.38 -4.21
C ALA A 104 -7.10 -9.83 -4.54
N PRO A 105 -7.93 -9.22 -3.66
CA PRO A 105 -9.27 -8.84 -4.09
C PRO A 105 -9.34 -7.55 -4.93
N THR A 106 -8.22 -6.92 -5.35
CA THR A 106 -8.31 -5.56 -5.94
C THR A 106 -7.38 -5.24 -7.12
N MET A 107 -6.68 -6.21 -7.74
CA MET A 107 -5.68 -5.86 -8.78
C MET A 107 -5.74 -6.75 -10.03
N ARG A 108 -6.07 -6.14 -11.18
CA ARG A 108 -5.90 -6.70 -12.54
C ARG A 108 -4.42 -7.00 -12.89
N LYS A 109 -3.48 -6.47 -12.09
CA LYS A 109 -2.02 -6.65 -12.19
C LYS A 109 -1.51 -8.00 -11.61
N PHE A 110 -2.39 -8.76 -10.92
CA PHE A 110 -2.08 -10.05 -10.27
C PHE A 110 -1.44 -11.09 -11.22
N ARG A 111 -1.85 -11.14 -12.49
CA ARG A 111 -1.38 -12.16 -13.44
C ARG A 111 0.10 -12.00 -13.84
N LYS A 112 0.60 -10.76 -13.90
CA LYS A 112 2.02 -10.48 -14.20
C LYS A 112 2.92 -10.85 -13.02
N GLU A 113 2.53 -10.42 -11.81
CA GLU A 113 3.28 -10.69 -10.58
C GLU A 113 3.39 -12.20 -10.28
N VAL A 114 2.29 -12.94 -10.47
CA VAL A 114 2.30 -14.40 -10.27
C VAL A 114 3.17 -15.11 -11.32
N GLY A 115 3.18 -14.64 -12.57
CA GLY A 115 4.03 -15.21 -13.63
C GLY A 115 5.51 -15.15 -13.29
N LEU A 116 5.98 -14.00 -12.77
CA LEU A 116 7.38 -13.81 -12.37
C LEU A 116 7.78 -14.67 -11.17
N VAL A 117 6.87 -14.83 -10.19
CA VAL A 117 7.12 -15.71 -9.05
C VAL A 117 7.18 -17.19 -9.46
N ILE A 118 6.41 -17.60 -10.48
CA ILE A 118 6.50 -18.96 -11.05
C ILE A 118 7.87 -19.17 -11.70
N VAL A 119 8.38 -18.21 -12.46
CA VAL A 119 9.72 -18.28 -13.06
C VAL A 119 10.80 -18.45 -11.99
N MET A 120 10.71 -17.70 -10.89
CA MET A 120 11.61 -17.83 -9.75
C MET A 120 11.52 -19.21 -9.07
N ALA A 121 10.32 -19.76 -8.94
CA ALA A 121 10.12 -21.09 -8.36
C ALA A 121 10.72 -22.20 -9.24
N ILE A 122 10.60 -22.09 -10.57
CA ILE A 122 11.21 -23.04 -11.53
C ILE A 122 12.73 -22.97 -11.43
N ASP A 123 13.29 -21.76 -11.40
CA ASP A 123 14.73 -21.54 -11.28
C ASP A 123 15.31 -22.13 -9.99
N CYS A 124 14.62 -21.95 -8.86
CA CYS A 124 14.98 -22.56 -7.58
C CYS A 124 15.02 -24.10 -7.64
N VAL A 125 14.07 -24.72 -8.34
CA VAL A 125 14.06 -26.18 -8.55
C VAL A 125 15.23 -26.63 -9.43
N LEU A 126 15.59 -25.86 -10.46
CA LEU A 126 16.75 -26.15 -11.29
C LEU A 126 18.06 -26.02 -10.50
N GLY A 127 18.22 -25.00 -9.66
CA GLY A 127 19.38 -24.83 -8.77
C GLY A 127 19.53 -25.99 -7.78
N LEU A 128 18.43 -26.50 -7.23
CA LEU A 128 18.44 -27.70 -6.39
C LEU A 128 18.95 -28.95 -7.13
N SER A 129 18.67 -29.08 -8.44
CA SER A 129 19.16 -30.20 -9.23
C SER A 129 20.70 -30.18 -9.40
N GLU A 130 21.30 -28.99 -9.47
CA GLU A 130 22.76 -28.80 -9.49
C GLU A 130 23.38 -29.19 -8.14
N CYS A 131 22.77 -28.77 -7.03
CA CYS A 131 23.19 -29.18 -5.68
C CYS A 131 23.20 -30.70 -5.52
N ILE A 132 22.13 -31.36 -5.97
CA ILE A 132 21.98 -32.81 -5.86
C ILE A 132 23.06 -33.54 -6.68
N TYR A 133 23.39 -33.03 -7.87
CA TYR A 133 24.43 -33.58 -8.72
C TYR A 133 25.84 -33.42 -8.12
N GLU A 134 26.19 -32.23 -7.62
CA GLU A 134 27.50 -32.02 -7.01
C GLU A 134 27.65 -32.80 -5.70
N ALA A 135 26.58 -32.91 -4.91
CA ALA A 135 26.56 -33.74 -3.71
C ALA A 135 26.73 -35.23 -4.05
N SER A 136 26.10 -35.72 -5.13
CA SER A 136 26.26 -37.13 -5.53
C SER A 136 27.70 -37.47 -5.88
N PHE A 137 28.41 -36.54 -6.52
CA PHE A 137 29.83 -36.70 -6.81
C PHE A 137 30.70 -36.66 -5.54
N LEU A 138 30.46 -35.69 -4.65
CA LEU A 138 31.26 -35.50 -3.42
C LEU A 138 31.16 -36.67 -2.45
N PHE A 139 29.97 -37.27 -2.31
CA PHE A 139 29.72 -38.39 -1.41
C PHE A 139 29.86 -39.77 -2.08
N GLY A 140 30.25 -39.81 -3.36
CA GLY A 140 30.47 -41.07 -4.08
C GLY A 140 29.19 -41.85 -4.38
N PHE A 141 28.04 -41.18 -4.49
CA PHE A 141 26.75 -41.78 -4.86
C PHE A 141 26.59 -42.00 -6.38
N ASN A 142 27.66 -41.86 -7.17
CA ASN A 142 27.64 -42.13 -8.61
C ASN A 142 27.18 -43.57 -8.86
N GLY A 143 26.14 -43.75 -9.69
CA GLY A 143 25.55 -45.06 -9.96
C GLY A 143 24.61 -45.60 -8.88
N SER A 144 24.09 -44.74 -7.98
CA SER A 144 23.06 -45.14 -7.02
C SER A 144 21.79 -45.69 -7.71
N SER A 145 21.07 -46.59 -7.04
CA SER A 145 19.77 -47.11 -7.51
C SER A 145 18.62 -46.10 -7.40
N ASN A 146 18.87 -44.91 -6.86
CA ASN A 146 17.86 -43.89 -6.68
C ASN A 146 17.47 -43.29 -8.04
N LEU A 147 16.18 -43.36 -8.36
CA LEU A 147 15.61 -42.91 -9.62
C LEU A 147 15.91 -41.43 -9.90
N LEU A 148 15.87 -40.58 -8.86
CA LEU A 148 16.10 -39.14 -8.99
C LEU A 148 17.55 -38.82 -9.32
N LEU A 149 18.50 -39.45 -8.60
CA LEU A 149 19.93 -39.26 -8.84
C LEU A 149 20.32 -39.72 -10.24
N LYS A 150 19.81 -40.89 -10.66
CA LYS A 150 20.04 -41.42 -12.01
C LYS A 150 19.45 -40.51 -13.09
N PHE A 151 18.27 -39.94 -12.87
CA PHE A 151 17.64 -39.00 -13.81
C PHE A 151 18.48 -37.73 -13.96
N ILE A 152 18.92 -37.12 -12.85
CA ILE A 152 19.72 -35.91 -12.86
C ILE A 152 21.06 -36.18 -13.55
N GLU A 153 21.73 -37.29 -13.23
CA GLU A 153 23.02 -37.66 -13.82
C GLU A 153 22.92 -37.85 -15.35
N GLN A 154 21.87 -38.54 -15.82
CA GLN A 154 21.66 -38.77 -17.26
C GLN A 154 21.29 -37.51 -18.05
N ASN A 155 20.64 -36.53 -17.40
CA ASN A 155 20.14 -35.32 -18.05
C ASN A 155 20.89 -34.06 -17.63
N TYR A 156 22.04 -34.19 -16.95
CA TYR A 156 22.73 -33.05 -16.34
C TYR A 156 23.10 -31.98 -17.37
N SER A 157 23.57 -32.35 -18.56
CA SER A 157 23.91 -31.38 -19.62
C SER A 157 22.70 -30.52 -20.02
N LEU A 158 21.51 -31.10 -20.08
CA LEU A 158 20.27 -30.37 -20.38
C LEU A 158 19.86 -29.47 -19.21
N LEU A 159 19.89 -30.00 -17.98
CA LEU A 159 19.58 -29.25 -16.77
C LEU A 159 20.53 -28.06 -16.58
N PHE A 160 21.82 -28.28 -16.78
CA PHE A 160 22.85 -27.23 -16.74
C PHE A 160 22.63 -26.17 -17.81
N PHE A 161 22.31 -26.57 -19.04
CA PHE A 161 21.94 -25.63 -20.09
C PHE A 161 20.72 -24.78 -19.70
N LEU A 162 19.68 -25.39 -19.12
CA LEU A 162 18.50 -24.68 -18.62
C LEU A 162 18.85 -23.72 -17.48
N ILE A 163 19.71 -24.12 -16.54
CA ILE A 163 20.20 -23.26 -15.46
C ILE A 163 20.91 -22.03 -16.04
N VAL A 164 21.86 -22.22 -16.96
CA VAL A 164 22.61 -21.11 -17.56
C VAL A 164 21.68 -20.19 -18.37
N ALA A 165 20.78 -20.77 -19.16
CA ALA A 165 19.80 -20.03 -19.93
C ALA A 165 18.89 -19.19 -19.00
N MET A 166 18.32 -19.80 -17.95
CA MET A 166 17.49 -19.10 -16.98
C MET A 166 18.26 -18.00 -16.26
N ASN A 167 19.50 -18.25 -15.83
CA ASN A 167 20.37 -17.20 -15.25
C ASN A 167 20.59 -16.02 -16.21
N SER A 168 20.80 -16.28 -17.51
CA SER A 168 20.98 -15.24 -18.52
C SER A 168 19.70 -14.43 -18.77
N TYR A 169 18.55 -15.10 -18.85
CA TYR A 169 17.25 -14.46 -18.96
C TYR A 169 16.91 -13.66 -17.70
N SER A 170 17.26 -14.16 -16.52
CA SER A 170 17.03 -13.50 -15.24
C SER A 170 17.70 -12.13 -15.17
N ILE A 171 18.90 -11.97 -15.73
CA ILE A 171 19.59 -10.67 -15.81
C ILE A 171 18.85 -9.72 -16.78
N MET A 172 18.36 -10.24 -17.91
CA MET A 172 17.57 -9.45 -18.86
C MET A 172 16.22 -9.02 -18.28
N PHE A 173 15.50 -9.92 -17.60
CA PHE A 173 14.23 -9.62 -16.92
C PHE A 173 14.44 -8.67 -15.74
N LEU A 174 15.49 -8.86 -14.94
CA LEU A 174 15.88 -7.90 -13.92
C LEU A 174 16.10 -6.52 -14.55
N SER A 175 16.71 -6.41 -15.73
CA SER A 175 16.90 -5.12 -16.41
C SER A 175 15.62 -4.52 -17.01
N SER A 176 14.71 -5.35 -17.56
CA SER A 176 13.49 -4.89 -18.23
C SER A 176 12.40 -4.54 -17.24
N ASP A 177 12.21 -5.37 -16.22
CA ASP A 177 11.22 -5.12 -15.19
C ASP A 177 11.67 -4.01 -14.26
N LEU A 178 12.96 -3.90 -13.93
CA LEU A 178 13.47 -2.78 -13.14
C LEU A 178 13.38 -1.46 -13.91
N ARG A 179 13.50 -1.47 -15.25
CA ARG A 179 13.12 -0.34 -16.10
C ARG A 179 11.61 -0.10 -16.09
N GLN A 180 10.78 -1.12 -16.26
CA GLN A 180 9.31 -1.02 -16.30
C GLN A 180 8.66 -0.78 -14.93
N GLU A 181 9.35 -0.97 -13.82
CA GLU A 181 8.90 -0.66 -12.46
C GLU A 181 9.45 0.68 -11.98
N ALA A 182 10.62 1.10 -12.47
CA ALA A 182 11.11 2.46 -12.30
C ALA A 182 10.36 3.49 -13.15
N LEU A 183 9.73 3.08 -14.27
CA LEU A 183 9.15 4.02 -15.24
C LEU A 183 7.64 4.35 -15.04
N PRO A 184 6.80 3.53 -14.39
CA PRO A 184 5.47 4.01 -14.00
C PRO A 184 4.91 3.33 -12.73
N LEU A 185 5.23 3.86 -11.55
CA LEU A 185 4.41 3.71 -10.34
C LEU A 185 4.22 5.09 -9.70
N PHE A 186 3.14 5.74 -10.16
CA PHE A 186 2.59 7.02 -9.71
C PHE A 186 3.36 8.27 -10.14
N GLY A 187 2.60 9.24 -10.66
CA GLY A 187 3.11 10.45 -11.30
C GLY A 187 4.21 11.14 -10.50
N LYS A 188 5.30 11.45 -11.21
CA LYS A 188 6.35 12.45 -10.96
C LYS A 188 6.98 12.67 -9.57
N ASP A 189 6.49 12.14 -8.44
CA ASP A 189 6.91 12.63 -7.11
C ASP A 189 7.41 11.56 -6.11
N SER A 190 7.68 10.31 -6.50
CA SER A 190 8.13 9.25 -5.56
C SER A 190 9.44 8.53 -5.94
N ALA A 191 10.26 9.13 -6.80
CA ALA A 191 11.55 8.54 -7.22
C ALA A 191 12.76 8.97 -6.36
N THR A 192 12.55 9.56 -5.19
CA THR A 192 13.63 9.75 -4.21
C THR A 192 13.17 9.26 -2.86
N GLY A 193 14.01 8.51 -2.14
CA GLY A 193 13.79 8.14 -0.73
C GLY A 193 13.72 9.33 0.24
N ARG A 194 13.52 10.56 -0.26
CA ARG A 194 13.01 11.68 0.53
C ARG A 194 11.50 11.55 0.50
N ALA A 195 10.91 11.21 1.65
CA ALA A 195 9.49 11.44 1.77
C ALA A 195 9.21 12.92 1.50
N THR A 196 8.37 13.11 0.50
CA THR A 196 8.04 14.42 -0.01
C THR A 196 7.10 15.10 0.98
N VAL A 197 7.27 16.40 1.11
CA VAL A 197 6.32 17.25 1.80
C VAL A 197 5.22 17.57 0.81
N LEU A 198 3.95 17.58 1.24
CA LEU A 198 2.85 18.04 0.41
C LEU A 198 2.91 19.57 0.36
N THR A 199 3.67 20.12 -0.57
CA THR A 199 3.95 21.57 -0.64
C THR A 199 2.72 22.39 -0.94
N GLU A 200 1.86 21.91 -1.83
CA GLU A 200 0.66 22.61 -2.26
C GLU A 200 -0.54 21.66 -2.36
N PRO A 201 -1.77 22.16 -2.13
CA PRO A 201 -2.98 21.37 -2.31
C PRO A 201 -3.19 21.06 -3.80
N PRO A 202 -3.74 19.88 -4.14
CA PRO A 202 -4.11 19.56 -5.51
C PRO A 202 -4.99 20.64 -6.15
N SER A 203 -4.82 20.84 -7.46
CA SER A 203 -5.62 21.82 -8.21
C SER A 203 -7.10 21.45 -8.19
N VAL A 204 -7.95 22.45 -8.04
CA VAL A 204 -9.41 22.28 -8.03
C VAL A 204 -9.91 22.18 -9.47
N ILE A 205 -10.70 21.15 -9.76
CA ILE A 205 -11.35 20.96 -11.07
C ILE A 205 -12.75 21.56 -11.02
N VAL A 206 -13.53 21.17 -10.00
CA VAL A 206 -14.87 21.69 -9.75
C VAL A 206 -15.03 21.94 -8.26
N ALA A 207 -15.69 23.03 -7.91
CA ALA A 207 -16.03 23.33 -6.53
C ALA A 207 -17.39 24.04 -6.46
N PRO A 208 -18.06 23.99 -5.30
CA PRO A 208 -19.23 24.82 -5.05
C PRO A 208 -18.90 26.32 -5.10
N SER A 209 -19.95 27.15 -5.06
CA SER A 209 -19.82 28.61 -5.06
C SER A 209 -18.95 29.13 -3.90
N GLN A 210 -18.38 30.33 -4.05
CA GLN A 210 -17.62 30.95 -2.97
C GLN A 210 -18.47 31.24 -1.73
N ARG A 211 -19.79 31.42 -1.90
CA ARG A 211 -20.75 31.65 -0.82
C ARG A 211 -21.43 30.38 -0.32
N PHE A 212 -20.89 29.20 -0.65
CA PHE A 212 -21.48 27.91 -0.33
C PHE A 212 -21.86 27.73 1.14
N CYS A 213 -21.07 28.28 2.06
CA CYS A 213 -21.29 28.19 3.50
C CYS A 213 -22.00 29.42 4.11
N HIS A 214 -22.39 30.41 3.29
CA HIS A 214 -23.04 31.61 3.78
C HIS A 214 -24.47 31.31 4.27
N GLY A 215 -24.80 31.73 5.49
CA GLY A 215 -26.11 31.49 6.12
C GLY A 215 -26.24 30.14 6.85
N PHE A 216 -25.25 29.25 6.75
CA PHE A 216 -25.24 27.96 7.45
C PHE A 216 -24.42 28.01 8.74
N LEU A 217 -24.88 27.31 9.78
CA LEU A 217 -24.15 27.18 11.04
C LEU A 217 -23.08 26.09 10.98
N TYR A 218 -23.29 25.04 10.17
CA TYR A 218 -22.37 23.91 10.11
C TYR A 218 -22.06 23.49 8.66
N LEU A 219 -20.86 22.98 8.46
CA LEU A 219 -20.45 22.29 7.24
C LEU A 219 -20.26 20.80 7.56
N ILE A 220 -20.89 19.93 6.78
CA ILE A 220 -20.66 18.48 6.86
C ILE A 220 -19.97 18.02 5.58
N ALA A 221 -18.75 17.53 5.69
CA ALA A 221 -18.04 16.91 4.58
C ALA A 221 -18.16 15.39 4.66
N VAL A 222 -18.64 14.76 3.59
CA VAL A 222 -18.83 13.32 3.51
C VAL A 222 -17.86 12.73 2.50
N TYR A 223 -16.95 11.88 2.98
CA TYR A 223 -15.92 11.25 2.19
C TYR A 223 -16.52 10.03 1.52
N THR A 224 -16.87 10.20 0.24
CA THR A 224 -17.30 9.11 -0.64
C THR A 224 -16.22 8.80 -1.67
N ARG A 225 -16.32 7.63 -2.30
CA ARG A 225 -15.52 7.33 -3.50
C ARG A 225 -16.14 8.03 -4.70
N VAL A 226 -15.29 8.48 -5.61
CA VAL A 226 -15.71 9.08 -6.89
C VAL A 226 -16.71 8.21 -7.66
N ASN A 227 -16.54 6.88 -7.64
CA ASN A 227 -17.40 5.92 -8.33
C ASN A 227 -18.62 5.41 -7.52
N GLU A 228 -19.00 6.09 -6.44
CA GLU A 228 -20.17 5.73 -5.61
C GLU A 228 -21.25 6.83 -5.56
N PRO A 229 -21.91 7.16 -6.70
CA PRO A 229 -22.98 8.17 -6.74
C PRO A 229 -24.17 7.78 -5.85
N GLU A 230 -24.47 6.48 -5.72
CA GLU A 230 -25.54 5.98 -4.86
C GLU A 230 -25.30 6.29 -3.37
N ALA A 231 -24.04 6.33 -2.93
CA ALA A 231 -23.71 6.69 -1.54
C ALA A 231 -24.03 8.17 -1.27
N ARG A 232 -23.67 9.05 -2.22
CA ARG A 232 -23.98 10.49 -2.16
C ARG A 232 -25.49 10.74 -2.21
N LEU A 233 -26.19 10.12 -3.16
CA LEU A 233 -27.64 10.26 -3.28
C LEU A 233 -28.38 9.76 -2.03
N ARG A 234 -27.96 8.62 -1.47
CA ARG A 234 -28.50 8.11 -0.20
C ARG A 234 -28.29 9.13 0.92
N PHE A 235 -27.09 9.68 1.07
CA PHE A 235 -26.81 10.67 2.10
C PHE A 235 -27.69 11.91 1.94
N ARG A 236 -27.82 12.45 0.72
CA ARG A 236 -28.71 13.58 0.41
C ARG A 236 -30.15 13.31 0.85
N ARG A 237 -30.68 12.11 0.56
CA ARG A 237 -32.05 11.70 0.91
C ARG A 237 -32.25 11.42 2.40
N SER A 238 -31.24 10.89 3.10
CA SER A 238 -31.31 10.59 4.52
C SER A 238 -30.88 11.78 5.37
N TYR A 239 -29.62 11.83 5.81
CA TYR A 239 -29.11 12.88 6.69
C TYR A 239 -29.23 14.27 6.06
N GLY A 240 -29.06 14.40 4.75
CA GLY A 240 -29.24 15.67 4.03
C GLY A 240 -30.63 16.28 4.18
N SER A 241 -31.67 15.46 4.40
CA SER A 241 -33.04 15.95 4.69
C SER A 241 -33.14 16.73 6.01
N LEU A 242 -32.16 16.55 6.91
CA LEU A 242 -32.09 17.24 8.19
C LEU A 242 -31.37 18.61 8.11
N SER A 243 -30.90 19.01 6.93
CA SER A 243 -30.15 20.25 6.68
C SER A 243 -30.87 21.49 7.22
N SER A 244 -32.15 21.67 6.87
CA SER A 244 -32.97 22.80 7.35
C SER A 244 -33.19 22.75 8.87
N LYS A 245 -33.32 21.56 9.46
CA LYS A 245 -33.59 21.38 10.89
C LYS A 245 -32.39 21.79 11.76
N TYR A 246 -31.18 21.52 11.31
CA TYR A 246 -29.95 21.79 12.07
C TYR A 246 -29.07 22.89 11.46
N ASN A 247 -29.55 23.55 10.40
CA ASN A 247 -28.86 24.61 9.66
C ASN A 247 -27.43 24.25 9.22
N PHE A 248 -27.32 23.25 8.34
CA PHE A 248 -26.03 22.85 7.76
C PHE A 248 -26.09 22.66 6.24
N THR A 249 -24.92 22.75 5.62
CA THR A 249 -24.69 22.38 4.22
C THR A 249 -23.77 21.16 4.12
N VAL A 250 -23.82 20.46 2.99
CA VAL A 250 -23.12 19.17 2.77
C VAL A 250 -22.13 19.30 1.63
N LEU A 251 -20.88 18.89 1.83
CA LEU A 251 -19.85 18.84 0.80
C LEU A 251 -19.42 17.40 0.53
N PHE A 252 -19.21 17.04 -0.73
CA PHE A 252 -18.60 15.77 -1.14
C PHE A 252 -17.23 16.01 -1.77
N PRO A 253 -16.12 15.87 -1.01
CA PRO A 253 -14.77 15.94 -1.55
C PRO A 253 -14.40 14.67 -2.34
N LEU A 254 -13.99 14.84 -3.59
CA LEU A 254 -13.67 13.76 -4.54
C LEU A 254 -12.32 14.01 -5.23
N GLY A 255 -11.67 12.92 -5.61
CA GLY A 255 -10.57 12.95 -6.58
C GLY A 255 -11.07 12.69 -8.01
N THR A 256 -10.15 12.32 -8.88
CA THR A 256 -10.41 11.91 -10.27
C THR A 256 -10.40 10.39 -10.42
N ALA A 257 -11.11 9.90 -11.42
CA ALA A 257 -11.07 8.52 -11.91
C ALA A 257 -10.90 8.50 -13.44
N ASP A 258 -11.45 7.50 -14.12
CA ASP A 258 -11.55 7.45 -15.57
C ASP A 258 -12.44 8.58 -16.11
N GLU A 259 -12.25 8.91 -17.39
CA GLU A 259 -12.93 10.01 -18.10
C GLU A 259 -14.45 9.93 -17.96
N LYS A 260 -15.04 8.75 -18.20
CA LYS A 260 -16.49 8.52 -18.09
C LYS A 260 -17.00 8.82 -16.67
N THR A 261 -16.26 8.39 -15.65
CA THR A 261 -16.61 8.69 -14.25
C THR A 261 -16.47 10.19 -13.96
N ASN A 262 -15.40 10.85 -14.42
CA ASN A 262 -15.22 12.29 -14.21
C ASN A 262 -16.34 13.11 -14.88
N ASP A 263 -16.76 12.75 -16.10
CA ASP A 263 -17.89 13.39 -16.78
C ASP A 263 -19.21 13.24 -16.01
N ALA A 264 -19.42 12.08 -15.39
CA ALA A 264 -20.59 11.85 -14.54
C ALA A 264 -20.54 12.73 -13.28
N ILE A 265 -19.36 12.91 -12.68
CA ILE A 265 -19.17 13.84 -11.56
C ILE A 265 -19.43 15.29 -11.96
N LEU A 266 -19.00 15.72 -13.15
CA LEU A 266 -19.32 17.05 -13.66
C LEU A 266 -20.83 17.27 -13.73
N ARG A 267 -21.57 16.34 -14.33
CA ARG A 267 -23.04 16.40 -14.39
C ARG A 267 -23.68 16.40 -13.01
N GLU A 268 -23.22 15.56 -12.09
CA GLU A 268 -23.70 15.53 -10.71
C GLU A 268 -23.43 16.87 -10.00
N SER A 269 -22.27 17.47 -10.23
CA SER A 269 -21.93 18.78 -9.67
C SER A 269 -22.81 19.89 -10.22
N TYR A 270 -23.17 19.88 -11.50
CA TYR A 270 -24.13 20.83 -12.07
C TYR A 270 -25.52 20.66 -11.46
N GLN A 271 -25.91 19.42 -11.16
CA GLN A 271 -27.24 19.12 -10.62
C GLN A 271 -27.38 19.51 -9.13
N PHE A 272 -26.37 19.22 -8.31
CA PHE A 272 -26.48 19.36 -6.84
C PHE A 272 -25.62 20.48 -6.25
N GLY A 273 -24.58 20.94 -6.94
CA GLY A 273 -23.73 22.05 -6.49
C GLY A 273 -22.92 21.79 -5.22
N ASP A 274 -22.80 20.53 -4.79
CA ASP A 274 -22.23 20.11 -3.50
C ASP A 274 -20.93 19.28 -3.64
N ILE A 275 -20.32 19.27 -4.82
CA ILE A 275 -19.11 18.50 -5.13
C ILE A 275 -17.88 19.40 -5.13
N LEU A 276 -16.85 18.98 -4.38
CA LEU A 276 -15.48 19.46 -4.51
C LEU A 276 -14.64 18.39 -5.20
N GLN A 277 -14.39 18.54 -6.49
CA GLN A 277 -13.51 17.65 -7.25
C GLN A 277 -12.13 18.29 -7.43
N THR A 278 -11.09 17.55 -7.10
CA THR A 278 -9.70 18.01 -7.18
C THR A 278 -8.82 17.02 -7.93
N ASN A 279 -7.71 17.50 -8.48
CA ASN A 279 -6.89 16.79 -9.44
C ASN A 279 -5.90 15.83 -8.76
N PHE A 280 -6.42 14.76 -8.18
CA PHE A 280 -5.64 13.61 -7.72
C PHE A 280 -6.43 12.33 -7.95
N THR A 281 -5.76 11.21 -8.25
CA THR A 281 -6.47 9.93 -8.41
C THR A 281 -7.13 9.49 -7.12
N ASP A 282 -8.46 9.34 -7.11
CA ASP A 282 -9.23 8.95 -5.93
C ASP A 282 -8.95 7.49 -5.56
N SER A 283 -8.12 7.30 -4.54
CA SER A 283 -7.71 6.00 -4.06
C SER A 283 -7.49 6.04 -2.55
N PHE A 284 -7.48 4.85 -1.94
CA PHE A 284 -7.26 4.73 -0.49
C PHE A 284 -5.91 5.33 -0.04
N HIS A 285 -4.86 5.23 -0.86
CA HIS A 285 -3.54 5.81 -0.55
C HIS A 285 -3.50 7.34 -0.68
N ASN A 286 -4.42 7.92 -1.44
CA ASN A 286 -4.48 9.37 -1.72
C ASN A 286 -5.52 10.09 -0.86
N LEU A 287 -6.04 9.46 0.20
CA LEU A 287 -6.96 10.11 1.13
C LEU A 287 -6.35 11.35 1.80
N THR A 288 -5.04 11.37 2.01
CA THR A 288 -4.31 12.56 2.49
C THR A 288 -4.48 13.77 1.57
N LEU A 289 -4.47 13.57 0.25
CA LEU A 289 -4.73 14.62 -0.74
C LEU A 289 -6.19 15.09 -0.71
N LYS A 290 -7.12 14.17 -0.42
CA LYS A 290 -8.55 14.51 -0.18
C LYS A 290 -8.70 15.40 1.05
N SER A 291 -8.04 15.06 2.16
CA SER A 291 -8.01 15.86 3.39
C SER A 291 -7.34 17.21 3.21
N TYR A 292 -6.26 17.28 2.44
CA TYR A 292 -5.61 18.54 2.14
C TYR A 292 -6.49 19.45 1.27
N SER A 293 -7.15 18.87 0.26
CA SER A 293 -8.11 19.58 -0.60
C SER A 293 -9.31 20.08 0.19
N PHE A 294 -9.84 19.25 1.09
CA PHE A 294 -10.96 19.61 1.95
C PHE A 294 -10.63 20.75 2.90
N SER A 295 -9.51 20.67 3.63
CA SER A 295 -9.07 21.73 4.54
C SER A 295 -8.77 23.05 3.80
N ASN A 296 -8.23 22.98 2.58
CA ASN A 296 -8.06 24.15 1.71
C ASN A 296 -9.40 24.80 1.34
N PHE A 297 -10.42 23.99 1.02
CA PHE A 297 -11.76 24.50 0.74
C PHE A 297 -12.39 25.17 1.96
N VAL A 298 -12.25 24.58 3.15
CA VAL A 298 -12.71 25.21 4.40
C VAL A 298 -12.05 26.56 4.61
N ARG A 299 -10.72 26.63 4.44
CA ARG A 299 -9.95 27.87 4.57
C ARG A 299 -10.41 28.98 3.64
N LYS A 300 -10.82 28.64 2.42
CA LYS A 300 -11.21 29.62 1.40
C LYS A 300 -12.69 30.00 1.44
N ASN A 301 -13.58 29.06 1.77
CA ASN A 301 -15.01 29.22 1.50
C ASN A 301 -15.90 29.11 2.75
N CYS A 302 -15.42 28.51 3.84
CA CYS A 302 -16.28 28.09 4.96
C CYS A 302 -15.72 28.48 6.33
N THR A 303 -15.08 29.64 6.44
CA THR A 303 -14.58 30.18 7.71
C THR A 303 -15.69 30.80 8.57
N SER A 304 -16.87 31.07 8.00
CA SER A 304 -18.01 31.68 8.70
C SER A 304 -18.89 30.71 9.48
N VAL A 305 -18.75 29.40 9.26
CA VAL A 305 -19.56 28.39 9.98
C VAL A 305 -19.06 28.24 11.42
N ARG A 306 -19.92 27.78 12.32
CA ARG A 306 -19.54 27.49 13.71
C ARG A 306 -18.63 26.28 13.82
N ALA A 307 -18.96 25.20 13.12
CA ALA A 307 -18.22 23.94 13.18
C ALA A 307 -18.23 23.21 11.83
N VAL A 308 -17.18 22.44 11.61
CA VAL A 308 -16.98 21.60 10.44
C VAL A 308 -16.88 20.15 10.90
N LEU A 309 -17.69 19.27 10.33
CA LEU A 309 -17.74 17.84 10.60
C LEU A 309 -17.26 17.05 9.38
N LYS A 310 -16.30 16.15 9.56
CA LYS A 310 -15.91 15.16 8.55
C LYS A 310 -16.54 13.82 8.90
N LEU A 311 -17.14 13.16 7.90
CA LEU A 311 -17.71 11.82 7.99
C LEU A 311 -17.21 10.94 6.83
N ASP A 312 -16.96 9.66 7.10
CA ASP A 312 -16.90 8.64 6.05
C ASP A 312 -18.32 8.21 5.63
N ASP A 313 -18.49 7.72 4.40
CA ASP A 313 -19.79 7.36 3.84
C ASP A 313 -20.47 6.15 4.52
N ASP A 314 -19.72 5.41 5.34
CA ASP A 314 -20.14 4.22 6.09
C ASP A 314 -20.36 4.46 7.59
N VAL A 315 -20.50 5.72 7.98
CA VAL A 315 -20.81 6.15 9.35
C VAL A 315 -22.29 6.50 9.48
N GLU A 316 -22.93 5.90 10.48
CA GLU A 316 -24.26 6.29 10.95
C GLU A 316 -24.14 7.07 12.26
N TRP A 317 -25.00 8.08 12.45
CA TRP A 317 -24.87 9.01 13.56
C TRP A 317 -26.22 9.49 14.09
N ASN A 318 -26.27 9.77 15.39
CA ASN A 318 -27.43 10.40 16.02
C ASN A 318 -27.32 11.91 15.84
N ALA A 319 -28.06 12.46 14.88
CA ALA A 319 -27.95 13.86 14.48
C ALA A 319 -28.18 14.79 15.68
N ARG A 320 -29.21 14.53 16.49
CA ARG A 320 -29.52 15.36 17.67
C ARG A 320 -28.34 15.45 18.63
N LYS A 321 -27.70 14.32 18.95
CA LYS A 321 -26.56 14.29 19.88
C LYS A 321 -25.34 14.97 19.29
N VAL A 322 -25.03 14.72 18.02
CA VAL A 322 -23.87 15.32 17.36
C VAL A 322 -24.01 16.83 17.25
N PHE A 323 -25.18 17.35 16.87
CA PHE A 323 -25.40 18.79 16.83
C PHE A 323 -25.40 19.43 18.21
N ALA A 324 -25.88 18.74 19.26
CA ALA A 324 -25.75 19.22 20.63
C ALA A 324 -24.28 19.37 21.05
N GLU A 325 -23.42 18.40 20.71
CA GLU A 325 -21.98 18.49 20.96
C GLU A 325 -21.32 19.61 20.12
N MET A 326 -21.61 19.67 18.82
CA MET A 326 -21.09 20.69 17.90
C MET A 326 -21.50 22.11 18.32
N ALA A 327 -22.67 22.28 18.94
CA ALA A 327 -23.11 23.56 19.47
C ALA A 327 -22.23 24.04 20.65
N THR A 328 -21.57 23.12 21.38
CA THR A 328 -20.77 23.44 22.58
C THR A 328 -19.26 23.54 22.33
N ILE A 329 -18.81 23.51 21.07
CA ILE A 329 -17.38 23.53 20.79
C ILE A 329 -16.72 24.86 21.17
N ASP A 330 -15.43 24.77 21.47
CA ASP A 330 -14.56 25.94 21.57
C ASP A 330 -14.23 26.44 20.16
N VAL A 331 -14.90 27.51 19.73
CA VAL A 331 -14.71 28.11 18.41
C VAL A 331 -13.38 28.86 18.25
N LYS A 332 -12.75 29.26 19.36
CA LYS A 332 -11.47 29.98 19.36
C LYS A 332 -10.28 29.03 19.42
N GLY A 333 -10.46 27.89 20.09
CA GLY A 333 -9.44 26.86 20.21
C GLY A 333 -9.13 26.11 18.92
N LYS A 334 -7.95 25.49 18.91
CA LYS A 334 -7.49 24.50 17.93
C LYS A 334 -7.71 23.10 18.50
N ARG A 335 -8.92 22.57 18.33
CA ARG A 335 -9.32 21.32 18.98
C ARG A 335 -10.15 20.44 18.07
N LEU A 336 -9.76 19.18 17.98
CA LEU A 336 -10.55 18.12 17.35
C LEU A 336 -11.34 17.34 18.39
N TYR A 337 -12.58 17.05 18.04
CA TYR A 337 -13.52 16.24 18.80
C TYR A 337 -13.71 14.93 18.05
N CYS A 338 -13.21 13.82 18.61
CA CYS A 338 -13.16 12.53 17.92
C CYS A 338 -12.96 11.35 18.87
N GLU A 339 -12.97 10.12 18.33
CA GLU A 339 -12.35 8.97 19.03
C GLU A 339 -10.84 9.05 18.80
N CYS A 340 -10.12 9.42 19.85
CA CYS A 340 -8.69 9.65 19.80
C CYS A 340 -7.91 8.38 20.15
N VAL A 341 -6.92 8.04 19.32
CA VAL A 341 -5.93 6.99 19.56
C VAL A 341 -4.67 7.66 20.10
N PRO A 342 -4.33 7.51 21.39
CA PRO A 342 -3.20 8.24 21.99
C PRO A 342 -1.83 7.70 21.57
N CYS A 343 -1.73 6.40 21.28
CA CYS A 343 -0.48 5.76 20.89
C CYS A 343 -0.78 4.62 19.90
N GLY A 344 -0.80 4.94 18.61
CA GLY A 344 -0.98 3.95 17.54
C GLY A 344 0.34 3.29 17.19
N ILE A 345 0.38 1.96 17.12
CA ILE A 345 1.57 1.22 16.70
C ILE A 345 1.50 1.04 15.17
N PRO A 346 2.51 1.48 14.40
CA PRO A 346 2.57 1.25 12.96
C PRO A 346 2.57 -0.25 12.65
N GLU A 347 1.71 -0.68 11.73
CA GLU A 347 1.70 -2.06 11.26
C GLU A 347 2.95 -2.32 10.41
N ARG A 348 3.84 -3.20 10.89
CA ARG A 348 5.13 -3.51 10.24
C ARG A 348 5.10 -4.81 9.46
N THR A 349 4.00 -5.56 9.47
CA THR A 349 3.92 -6.82 8.75
C THR A 349 3.61 -6.60 7.27
N CYS A 350 4.47 -7.12 6.38
CA CYS A 350 4.24 -7.07 4.93
C CYS A 350 2.84 -7.62 4.55
N GLY A 351 2.22 -6.98 3.55
CA GLY A 351 0.93 -7.40 3.00
C GLY A 351 -0.27 -7.13 3.92
N ARG A 352 -0.09 -6.48 5.06
CA ARG A 352 -1.21 -5.91 5.83
C ARG A 352 -1.68 -4.62 5.18
N LYS A 353 -3.00 -4.40 5.21
CA LYS A 353 -3.66 -3.24 4.60
C LYS A 353 -3.02 -1.90 5.02
N TYR A 354 -2.59 -1.78 6.27
CA TYR A 354 -2.06 -0.53 6.85
C TYR A 354 -0.53 -0.58 7.04
N PHE A 355 0.20 -1.38 6.26
CA PHE A 355 1.65 -1.51 6.39
C PHE A 355 2.38 -0.16 6.21
N VAL A 356 3.32 0.11 7.11
CA VAL A 356 4.21 1.28 7.07
C VAL A 356 5.65 0.82 7.28
N SER A 357 6.54 1.16 6.36
CA SER A 357 7.97 0.80 6.46
C SER A 357 8.71 1.68 7.47
N TRP A 358 9.83 1.19 7.99
CA TRP A 358 10.71 1.97 8.86
C TRP A 358 11.31 3.21 8.18
N ALA A 359 11.50 3.16 6.85
CA ALA A 359 11.98 4.34 6.11
C ALA A 359 10.92 5.43 5.99
N GLN A 360 9.64 5.05 5.91
CA GLN A 360 8.53 6.00 5.87
C GLN A 360 8.25 6.59 7.26
N TRP A 361 8.28 5.74 8.31
CA TRP A 361 8.09 6.15 9.69
C TRP A 361 9.13 5.47 10.59
N PRO A 362 10.18 6.19 11.03
CA PRO A 362 11.26 5.59 11.81
C PRO A 362 10.94 5.43 13.31
N HIS A 363 9.79 5.92 13.78
CA HIS A 363 9.41 5.87 15.19
C HIS A 363 8.61 4.60 15.53
N GLN A 364 8.56 4.25 16.82
CA GLN A 364 7.85 3.07 17.32
C GLN A 364 6.33 3.27 17.39
N SER A 365 5.87 4.51 17.55
CA SER A 365 4.47 4.87 17.64
C SER A 365 4.16 6.10 16.80
N PHE A 366 2.88 6.27 16.45
CA PHE A 366 2.34 7.50 15.87
C PHE A 366 2.00 8.51 16.98
N PRO A 367 2.00 9.83 16.67
CA PRO A 367 1.43 10.84 17.55
C PRO A 367 -0.08 10.58 17.76
N PRO A 368 -0.70 11.17 18.79
CA PRO A 368 -2.15 11.08 18.98
C PRO A 368 -2.91 11.51 17.73
N TYR A 369 -3.91 10.72 17.31
CA TYR A 369 -4.69 11.00 16.10
C TYR A 369 -6.15 10.60 16.28
N CYS A 370 -7.03 11.12 15.44
CA CYS A 370 -8.45 10.77 15.40
C CYS A 370 -8.67 9.57 14.48
N VAL A 371 -9.49 8.60 14.86
CA VAL A 371 -9.92 7.52 13.95
C VAL A 371 -10.61 8.13 12.71
N SER A 372 -10.26 7.67 11.50
CA SER A 372 -10.73 8.23 10.22
C SER A 372 -12.24 8.46 10.15
N ALA A 373 -13.06 7.58 10.73
CA ALA A 373 -14.50 7.54 10.54
C ALA A 373 -15.18 8.92 10.71
N THR A 374 -14.83 9.66 11.77
CA THR A 374 -15.44 10.95 12.04
C THR A 374 -14.63 11.80 13.01
N TYR A 375 -14.61 13.10 12.75
CA TYR A 375 -14.10 14.13 13.65
C TYR A 375 -14.72 15.49 13.30
N PHE A 376 -14.84 16.36 14.29
CA PHE A 376 -15.26 17.75 14.06
C PHE A 376 -14.43 18.75 14.85
N GLY A 377 -14.48 20.00 14.42
CA GLY A 377 -13.78 21.13 15.04
C GLY A 377 -14.26 22.46 14.48
N SER A 378 -13.69 23.55 14.98
CA SER A 378 -13.89 24.90 14.44
C SER A 378 -13.26 25.04 13.06
N PRO A 379 -13.70 25.99 12.20
CA PRO A 379 -13.00 26.27 10.95
C PRO A 379 -11.53 26.62 11.16
N SER A 380 -11.18 27.33 12.24
CA SER A 380 -9.79 27.64 12.60
C SER A 380 -8.93 26.40 12.84
N THR A 381 -9.52 25.31 13.33
CA THR A 381 -8.84 24.01 13.45
C THR A 381 -8.49 23.44 12.07
N PHE A 382 -9.43 23.49 11.10
CA PHE A 382 -9.18 23.02 9.73
C PHE A 382 -8.22 23.90 8.96
N VAL A 383 -8.23 25.21 9.20
CA VAL A 383 -7.23 26.14 8.66
C VAL A 383 -5.83 25.80 9.20
N ALA A 384 -5.70 25.57 10.51
CA ALA A 384 -4.43 25.19 11.10
C ALA A 384 -3.89 23.86 10.54
N LEU A 385 -4.77 22.89 10.26
CA LEU A 385 -4.42 21.64 9.57
C LEU A 385 -3.92 21.91 8.15
N HIS A 386 -4.62 22.75 7.39
CA HIS A 386 -4.20 23.12 6.04
C HIS A 386 -2.80 23.76 6.05
N ASP A 387 -2.58 24.75 6.90
CA ASP A 387 -1.35 25.52 6.96
C ASP A 387 -0.14 24.67 7.41
N ALA A 388 -0.36 23.70 8.30
CA ALA A 388 0.69 22.78 8.78
C ALA A 388 0.96 21.60 7.83
N THR A 389 0.11 21.34 6.82
CA THR A 389 0.27 20.16 5.95
C THR A 389 1.58 20.20 5.17
N SER A 390 2.00 21.39 4.74
CA SER A 390 3.23 21.63 3.98
C SER A 390 4.48 21.80 4.86
N THR A 391 4.39 21.57 6.17
CA THR A 391 5.54 21.68 7.09
C THR A 391 6.05 20.32 7.56
N VAL A 392 5.33 19.24 7.24
CA VAL A 392 5.61 17.90 7.75
C VAL A 392 5.85 16.89 6.62
N ARG A 393 6.60 15.83 6.97
CA ARG A 393 6.89 14.71 6.10
C ARG A 393 5.63 13.88 5.82
N HIS A 394 5.33 13.59 4.56
CA HIS A 394 4.15 12.81 4.18
C HIS A 394 4.22 11.33 4.59
N ILE A 395 3.10 10.83 5.09
CA ILE A 395 2.80 9.40 5.22
C ILE A 395 1.42 9.14 4.62
N TRP A 396 1.25 8.01 3.95
CA TRP A 396 0.05 7.73 3.15
C TRP A 396 -1.22 7.45 3.99
N LEU A 397 -1.08 7.14 5.28
CA LEU A 397 -2.19 6.91 6.21
C LEU A 397 -2.85 8.23 6.58
N ASP A 398 -4.05 8.49 6.07
CA ASP A 398 -4.73 9.79 6.20
C ASP A 398 -5.05 10.20 7.63
N ASP A 399 -5.64 9.33 8.44
CA ASP A 399 -5.99 9.67 9.82
C ASP A 399 -4.75 10.00 10.66
N VAL A 400 -3.72 9.16 10.54
CA VAL A 400 -2.40 9.37 11.16
C VAL A 400 -1.73 10.64 10.65
N PHE A 401 -1.72 10.88 9.34
CA PHE A 401 -1.08 12.05 8.74
C PHE A 401 -1.85 13.33 9.08
N SER A 402 -3.09 13.43 8.60
CA SER A 402 -3.91 14.64 8.60
C SER A 402 -4.31 15.05 10.01
N THR A 403 -4.63 14.12 10.91
CA THR A 403 -5.05 14.46 12.28
C THR A 403 -3.99 14.21 13.33
N GLY A 404 -2.95 13.41 13.04
CA GLY A 404 -1.87 13.12 13.98
C GLY A 404 -0.60 13.93 13.72
N VAL A 405 0.10 13.65 12.62
CA VAL A 405 1.37 14.30 12.29
C VAL A 405 1.16 15.79 12.01
N VAL A 406 0.26 16.12 11.09
CA VAL A 406 -0.14 17.50 10.78
C VAL A 406 -0.82 18.14 12.00
N GLY A 407 -1.68 17.39 12.70
CA GLY A 407 -2.35 17.87 13.91
C GLY A 407 -1.36 18.29 15.02
N SER A 408 -0.31 17.51 15.22
CA SER A 408 0.76 17.82 16.17
C SER A 408 1.55 19.06 15.74
N ALA A 409 1.90 19.18 14.46
CA ALA A 409 2.59 20.37 13.93
C ALA A 409 1.71 21.64 13.99
N ALA A 410 0.39 21.50 13.85
CA ALA A 410 -0.58 22.59 13.97
C ALA A 410 -0.86 23.01 15.44
N GLY A 411 -0.34 22.26 16.41
CA GLY A 411 -0.58 22.49 17.84
C GLY A 411 -2.01 22.17 18.26
N LEU A 412 -2.63 21.13 17.68
CA LEU A 412 -3.99 20.73 18.02
C LEU A 412 -4.06 20.04 19.39
N SER A 413 -5.19 20.25 20.07
CA SER A 413 -5.61 19.42 21.20
C SER A 413 -6.74 18.48 20.78
N TYR A 414 -6.90 17.36 21.50
CA TYR A 414 -7.93 16.36 21.22
C TYR A 414 -8.87 16.27 22.40
N LYS A 415 -10.18 16.39 22.16
CA LYS A 415 -11.20 16.04 23.15
C LYS A 415 -11.85 14.74 22.71
N ARG A 416 -11.69 13.72 23.56
CA ARG A 416 -12.35 12.44 23.35
C ARG A 416 -13.85 12.63 23.43
N LEU A 417 -14.54 12.20 22.39
CA LEU A 417 -15.98 12.08 22.41
C LEU A 417 -16.37 10.71 22.99
N ASN A 418 -17.52 10.63 23.64
CA ASN A 418 -18.06 9.35 24.09
C ASN A 418 -18.53 8.51 22.88
N PHE A 419 -17.59 7.79 22.27
CA PHE A 419 -17.85 6.74 21.29
C PHE A 419 -17.97 5.39 22.00
N LYS A 420 -18.98 4.60 21.65
CA LYS A 420 -19.00 3.16 21.96
C LYS A 420 -18.64 2.38 20.72
N ASN A 421 -17.77 1.39 20.91
CA ASN A 421 -16.97 0.76 19.86
C ASN A 421 -17.73 -0.39 19.15
N LYS A 422 -17.31 -0.69 17.91
CA LYS A 422 -17.52 -1.91 17.11
C LYS A 422 -18.94 -2.45 16.90
N TYR A 423 -19.47 -2.30 15.67
CA TYR A 423 -20.51 -3.14 15.05
C TYR A 423 -21.75 -3.44 15.90
N SER A 424 -22.01 -2.65 16.93
CA SER A 424 -23.12 -2.87 17.86
C SER A 424 -24.28 -2.00 17.41
N TYR A 425 -24.92 -2.42 16.31
CA TYR A 425 -26.11 -1.75 15.77
C TYR A 425 -27.21 -1.61 16.84
N ARG A 426 -27.28 -2.57 17.77
CA ARG A 426 -28.19 -2.54 18.92
C ARG A 426 -27.85 -1.42 19.92
N GLU A 427 -26.58 -1.16 20.18
CA GLU A 427 -26.20 -0.02 21.05
C GLU A 427 -26.43 1.32 20.38
N PHE A 428 -26.24 1.39 19.07
CA PHE A 428 -26.59 2.60 18.32
C PHE A 428 -28.07 2.93 18.42
N ILE A 429 -28.95 1.94 18.23
CA ILE A 429 -30.41 2.09 18.44
C ILE A 429 -30.73 2.49 19.88
N LYS A 430 -29.98 2.00 20.87
CA LYS A 430 -30.10 2.41 22.28
C LYS A 430 -29.56 3.83 22.58
N GLY A 431 -28.99 4.50 21.58
CA GLY A 431 -28.67 5.91 21.62
C GLY A 431 -27.18 6.27 21.68
N THR A 432 -26.25 5.48 21.15
CA THR A 432 -24.87 5.97 20.99
C THR A 432 -24.79 7.06 19.92
N THR A 433 -23.71 7.86 19.93
CA THR A 433 -23.58 9.03 19.06
C THR A 433 -23.24 8.65 17.61
N PHE A 434 -22.38 7.65 17.43
CA PHE A 434 -21.91 7.19 16.13
C PHE A 434 -21.78 5.66 16.10
N THR A 435 -21.88 5.08 14.92
CA THR A 435 -21.46 3.70 14.60
C THR A 435 -20.92 3.66 13.18
N TYR A 436 -19.97 2.77 12.88
CA TYR A 436 -19.34 2.67 11.56
C TYR A 436 -19.18 1.22 11.11
N GLY A 437 -18.99 1.01 9.81
CA GLY A 437 -18.80 -0.33 9.22
C GLY A 437 -20.09 -1.11 9.02
N VAL A 438 -21.22 -0.43 8.80
CA VAL A 438 -22.52 -1.07 8.50
C VAL A 438 -22.45 -1.82 7.18
N LYS A 439 -22.66 -3.14 7.23
CA LYS A 439 -22.69 -4.01 6.04
C LYS A 439 -23.94 -3.71 5.19
N LYS A 440 -23.77 -3.66 3.86
CA LYS A 440 -24.85 -3.36 2.90
C LYS A 440 -25.98 -4.42 2.91
N ASN A 441 -25.70 -5.67 3.27
CA ASN A 441 -26.63 -6.82 3.16
C ASN A 441 -27.06 -7.41 4.53
N THR A 442 -27.28 -6.57 5.54
CA THR A 442 -27.83 -7.02 6.84
C THR A 442 -29.24 -6.49 7.05
N GLN A 443 -30.04 -7.17 7.88
CA GLN A 443 -31.37 -6.70 8.33
C GLN A 443 -31.31 -5.24 8.85
N TYR A 444 -30.20 -4.86 9.47
CA TYR A 444 -29.87 -3.50 9.89
C TYR A 444 -29.19 -2.73 8.75
N ASN A 445 -29.90 -2.49 7.65
CA ASN A 445 -29.35 -1.67 6.57
C ASN A 445 -29.22 -0.19 7.01
N ARG A 446 -28.42 0.60 6.29
CA ARG A 446 -28.14 2.01 6.63
C ARG A 446 -29.42 2.86 6.74
N THR A 447 -30.38 2.63 5.84
CA THR A 447 -31.69 3.32 5.85
C THR A 447 -32.50 3.00 7.11
N PHE A 448 -32.50 1.74 7.55
CA PHE A 448 -33.17 1.32 8.77
C PHE A 448 -32.58 2.00 10.01
N LEU A 449 -31.25 2.07 10.10
CA LEU A 449 -30.56 2.73 11.21
C LEU A 449 -30.85 4.23 11.25
N PHE A 450 -30.85 4.88 10.08
CA PHE A 450 -31.27 6.28 9.97
C PHE A 450 -32.71 6.47 10.47
N ASN A 451 -33.67 5.69 9.95
CA ASN A 451 -35.09 5.83 10.31
C ASN A 451 -35.35 5.56 11.79
N SER A 452 -34.64 4.61 12.40
CA SER A 452 -34.83 4.24 13.81
C SER A 452 -34.44 5.34 14.80
N ILE A 453 -33.52 6.24 14.42
CA ILE A 453 -32.95 7.24 15.34
C ILE A 453 -33.26 8.67 14.90
N ASN A 454 -33.20 8.91 13.59
CA ASN A 454 -33.30 10.24 13.01
C ASN A 454 -34.57 10.43 12.17
N GLY A 455 -35.29 9.34 11.86
CA GLY A 455 -36.59 9.39 11.18
C GLY A 455 -37.68 9.99 12.06
N ASN A 456 -38.76 10.45 11.43
CA ASN A 456 -39.97 10.83 12.15
C ASN A 456 -40.62 9.57 12.74
N ALA A 457 -41.11 9.67 13.98
CA ALA A 457 -41.72 8.55 14.70
C ALA A 457 -42.94 7.91 13.99
N THR A 458 -43.45 8.53 12.93
CA THR A 458 -44.60 8.07 12.13
C THR A 458 -44.26 7.06 11.03
N THR A 459 -42.99 6.73 10.78
CA THR A 459 -42.60 5.80 9.69
C THR A 459 -42.08 4.44 10.18
N ILE A 460 -42.35 4.08 11.44
CA ILE A 460 -42.02 2.77 12.00
C ILE A 460 -43.30 2.00 12.33
N VAL A 461 -44.21 1.83 11.36
CA VAL A 461 -45.22 0.77 11.37
C VAL A 461 -45.59 0.46 9.92
N THR A 462 -45.00 -0.58 9.34
CA THR A 462 -45.66 -1.83 8.90
C THR A 462 -44.64 -2.79 8.32
#